data_AF-A0A158JWW1-F1
#
_entry.id   AF-A0A158JWW1-F1
#
_cell.length_a   1.000
_cell.length_b   1.000
_cell.length_c   1.000
_cell.angle_alpha   90.00
_cell.angle_beta   90.00
_cell.angle_gamma   90.00
#
_symmetry.space_group_name_H-M   'P 1'
#
loop_
_entity.id
_entity.type
_entity.pdbx_description
1 polymer ?
#
loop_
_entity_poly.entity_id
_entity_poly.type
_entity_poly.pdbx_seq_one_letter_code
_entity_poly.pdbx_strand_id
1 'polypeptide(L)'
;MMKGKLERKRSGPPHLVPLSRQAVSILRELYFLTGPTGYVFPSRKAGVPISDGTINAALRTLGYSEQEMTGHGFRATARTLVRERLGCDKEIVERHLAHGSDEEWGNAYDRAQFIEQRTKMAQEWADYLDRLAIGLVDGASIDAARRAPSLVATISDEGTSESISI
;
A
#
# COMPACT_ATOMS: atom_id res chain seq x y z
N MET A 1 -23.50 11.42 19.09
CA MET A 1 -23.32 10.11 18.42
C MET A 1 -23.64 10.30 16.93
N MET A 2 -22.64 10.36 16.04
CA MET A 2 -22.81 10.68 14.61
C MET A 2 -23.27 9.45 13.80
N LYS A 3 -24.59 9.28 13.62
CA LYS A 3 -25.19 8.24 12.75
C LYS A 3 -25.23 8.61 11.25
N GLY A 4 -24.75 9.78 10.84
CA GLY A 4 -24.90 10.29 9.47
C GLY A 4 -23.83 9.88 8.44
N LYS A 5 -22.65 9.39 8.87
CA LYS A 5 -21.50 9.16 7.97
C LYS A 5 -21.53 7.81 7.23
N LEU A 6 -22.13 6.79 7.82
CA LEU A 6 -22.21 5.43 7.25
C LEU A 6 -23.36 5.30 6.25
N GLU A 7 -24.55 5.78 6.59
CA GLU A 7 -25.75 5.76 5.74
C GLU A 7 -25.49 6.47 4.39
N ARG A 8 -24.87 7.66 4.43
CA ARG A 8 -24.50 8.43 3.22
C ARG A 8 -23.50 7.73 2.30
N LYS A 9 -22.57 6.93 2.84
CA LYS A 9 -21.63 6.14 2.01
C LYS A 9 -22.31 4.93 1.37
N ARG A 10 -23.42 4.47 1.95
CA ARG A 10 -24.17 3.29 1.49
C ARG A 10 -25.11 3.59 0.32
N SER A 11 -25.58 4.84 0.21
CA SER A 11 -26.51 5.31 -0.84
C SER A 11 -25.87 6.22 -1.89
N GLY A 12 -24.57 6.54 -1.77
CA GLY A 12 -23.83 7.31 -2.76
C GLY A 12 -23.45 6.49 -4.01
N PRO A 13 -23.14 7.15 -5.13
CA PRO A 13 -22.62 6.46 -6.31
C PRO A 13 -21.33 5.69 -5.96
N PRO A 14 -21.10 4.53 -6.62
CA PRO A 14 -19.93 3.70 -6.34
C PRO A 14 -18.64 4.47 -6.57
N HIS A 15 -17.73 4.41 -5.60
CA HIS A 15 -16.40 4.99 -5.72
C HIS A 15 -15.49 4.09 -6.56
N LEU A 16 -15.29 4.44 -7.82
CA LEU A 16 -14.41 3.69 -8.72
C LEU A 16 -12.95 4.05 -8.43
N VAL A 17 -12.11 3.05 -8.18
CA VAL A 17 -10.65 3.20 -7.99
C VAL A 17 -9.91 2.39 -9.04
N PRO A 18 -9.18 3.03 -9.99
CA PRO A 18 -8.36 2.28 -10.93
C PRO A 18 -7.17 1.64 -10.18
N LEU A 19 -6.87 0.39 -10.53
CA LEU A 19 -5.78 -0.38 -9.94
C LEU A 19 -4.58 -0.40 -10.89
N SER A 20 -3.38 -0.31 -10.32
CA SER A 20 -2.14 -0.56 -11.06
C SER A 20 -1.97 -2.04 -11.37
N ARG A 21 -1.08 -2.36 -12.32
CA ARG A 21 -0.72 -3.75 -12.65
C ARG A 21 -0.22 -4.52 -11.43
N GLN A 22 0.59 -3.88 -10.58
CA GLN A 22 1.14 -4.44 -9.35
C GLN A 22 0.02 -4.80 -8.35
N ALA A 23 -0.92 -3.88 -8.12
CA ALA A 23 -2.06 -4.14 -7.25
C ALA A 23 -2.93 -5.29 -7.77
N VAL A 24 -3.15 -5.35 -9.08
CA VAL A 24 -3.88 -6.48 -9.71
C VAL A 24 -3.11 -7.80 -9.55
N SER A 25 -1.78 -7.80 -9.67
CA SER A 25 -0.96 -9.00 -9.44
C SER A 25 -1.13 -9.53 -8.01
N ILE A 26 -0.97 -8.65 -7.02
CA ILE A 26 -1.13 -9.00 -5.59
C ILE A 26 -2.53 -9.56 -5.32
N LEU A 27 -3.58 -8.94 -5.89
CA LEU A 27 -4.95 -9.42 -5.71
C LEU A 27 -5.20 -10.77 -6.40
N ARG A 28 -4.54 -11.05 -7.53
CA ARG A 28 -4.62 -12.35 -8.20
C ARG A 28 -3.92 -13.44 -7.40
N GLU A 29 -2.77 -13.15 -6.81
CA GLU A 29 -2.08 -14.08 -5.90
C GLU A 29 -2.95 -14.36 -4.67
N LEU A 30 -3.53 -13.31 -4.09
CA LEU A 30 -4.43 -13.41 -2.96
C LEU A 30 -5.69 -14.23 -3.29
N TYR A 31 -6.22 -14.09 -4.51
CA TYR A 31 -7.40 -14.82 -4.97
C TYR A 31 -7.22 -16.34 -4.90
N PHE A 32 -6.02 -16.87 -5.13
CA PHE A 32 -5.75 -18.30 -4.97
C PHE A 32 -5.88 -18.77 -3.51
N LEU A 33 -5.67 -17.88 -2.55
CA LEU A 33 -5.77 -18.17 -1.12
C LEU A 33 -7.20 -17.96 -0.59
N THR A 34 -7.90 -16.95 -1.09
CA THR A 34 -9.22 -16.57 -0.56
C THR A 34 -10.39 -17.16 -1.35
N GLY A 35 -10.16 -17.54 -2.60
CA GLY A 35 -11.16 -18.11 -3.48
C GLY A 35 -12.15 -17.09 -4.08
N PRO A 36 -13.16 -17.59 -4.82
CA PRO A 36 -14.07 -16.79 -5.63
C PRO A 36 -15.14 -16.01 -4.84
N THR A 37 -15.37 -16.37 -3.59
CA THR A 37 -16.52 -15.91 -2.81
C THR A 37 -16.09 -15.37 -1.46
N GLY A 38 -16.78 -14.33 -0.98
CA GLY A 38 -16.51 -13.72 0.32
C GLY A 38 -15.66 -12.46 0.21
N TYR A 39 -14.96 -12.13 1.30
CA TYR A 39 -14.12 -10.93 1.37
C TYR A 39 -12.74 -11.18 0.78
N VAL A 40 -12.18 -10.18 0.10
CA VAL A 40 -10.79 -10.18 -0.37
C VAL A 40 -9.81 -10.32 0.80
N PHE A 41 -10.13 -9.72 1.95
CA PHE A 41 -9.34 -9.85 3.18
C PHE A 41 -10.20 -10.45 4.30
N PRO A 42 -10.35 -11.78 4.34
CA PRO A 42 -11.18 -12.44 5.35
C PRO A 42 -10.47 -12.49 6.70
N SER A 43 -11.25 -12.38 7.79
CA SER A 43 -10.75 -12.67 9.13
C SER A 43 -10.75 -14.19 9.40
N ARG A 44 -10.20 -14.60 10.54
CA ARG A 44 -10.30 -16.01 11.01
C ARG A 44 -11.74 -16.44 11.26
N LYS A 45 -12.66 -15.50 11.53
CA LYS A 45 -14.08 -15.77 11.66
C LYS A 45 -14.72 -15.74 10.27
N ALA A 46 -15.34 -16.85 9.89
CA ALA A 46 -16.03 -16.98 8.60
C ALA A 46 -17.09 -15.88 8.42
N GLY A 47 -17.13 -15.30 7.22
CA GLY A 47 -18.10 -14.26 6.86
C GLY A 47 -17.82 -12.88 7.47
N VAL A 48 -16.62 -12.63 7.99
CA VAL A 48 -16.24 -11.33 8.57
C VAL A 48 -14.90 -10.87 7.97
N PRO A 49 -14.76 -9.62 7.51
CA PRO A 49 -13.49 -9.10 7.01
C PRO A 49 -12.53 -8.80 8.16
N ILE A 50 -11.23 -8.67 7.86
CA ILE A 50 -10.26 -8.20 8.86
C ILE A 50 -10.62 -6.81 9.38
N SER A 51 -10.22 -6.51 10.61
CA SER A 51 -10.37 -5.17 11.18
C SER A 51 -9.16 -4.30 10.85
N ASP A 52 -9.31 -2.98 10.96
CA ASP A 52 -8.19 -2.04 10.85
C ASP A 52 -7.05 -2.38 11.83
N GLY A 53 -7.40 -2.90 13.01
CA GLY A 53 -6.44 -3.37 14.00
C GLY A 53 -5.58 -4.53 13.51
N THR A 54 -6.11 -5.41 12.65
CA THR A 54 -5.34 -6.50 12.03
C THR A 54 -4.25 -5.96 11.11
N ILE A 55 -4.52 -4.91 10.34
CA ILE A 55 -3.52 -4.28 9.46
C ILE A 55 -2.42 -3.65 10.31
N ASN A 56 -2.78 -2.89 11.34
CA ASN A 56 -1.79 -2.28 12.23
C ASN A 56 -0.94 -3.33 12.95
N ALA A 57 -1.55 -4.43 13.41
CA ALA A 57 -0.85 -5.58 14.01
C ALA A 57 0.16 -6.19 13.04
N ALA A 58 -0.21 -6.39 11.77
CA ALA A 58 0.71 -6.89 10.74
C ALA A 58 1.91 -5.94 10.54
N LEU A 59 1.68 -4.62 10.56
CA LEU A 59 2.78 -3.65 10.51
C LEU A 59 3.73 -3.75 11.72
N ARG A 60 3.20 -4.08 12.92
CA ARG A 60 4.04 -4.31 14.12
C ARG A 60 4.97 -5.49 13.89
N THR A 61 4.43 -6.58 13.33
CA THR A 61 5.19 -7.79 13.03
C THR A 61 6.29 -7.54 12.00
N LEU A 62 6.08 -6.60 11.08
CA LEU A 62 7.10 -6.17 10.12
C LEU A 62 8.15 -5.21 10.70
N GLY A 63 8.05 -4.84 11.99
CA GLY A 63 9.04 -4.01 12.68
C GLY A 63 8.74 -2.51 12.70
N TYR A 64 7.60 -2.06 12.18
CA TYR A 64 7.20 -0.65 12.29
C TYR A 64 6.61 -0.37 13.69
N SER A 65 7.05 0.70 14.34
CA SER A 65 6.49 1.24 15.60
C SER A 65 5.29 2.17 15.35
N GLU A 66 4.52 2.47 16.42
CA GLU A 66 3.15 3.03 16.27
C GLU A 66 3.22 4.48 15.82
N GLN A 67 4.33 5.10 16.22
CA GLN A 67 4.75 6.43 15.88
C GLN A 67 5.37 6.48 14.47
N GLU A 68 5.92 5.37 13.96
CA GLU A 68 6.50 5.32 12.62
C GLU A 68 5.45 5.16 11.52
N MET A 69 4.53 4.20 11.64
CA MET A 69 3.60 3.92 10.54
C MET A 69 2.31 3.21 10.95
N THR A 70 1.19 3.69 10.41
CA THR A 70 -0.14 3.05 10.54
C THR A 70 -0.79 2.92 9.16
N GLY A 71 -1.89 2.17 9.04
CA GLY A 71 -2.67 2.13 7.80
C GLY A 71 -3.13 3.52 7.33
N HIS A 72 -3.46 4.42 8.26
CA HIS A 72 -3.76 5.82 7.93
C HIS A 72 -2.51 6.60 7.48
N GLY A 73 -1.37 6.36 8.15
CA GLY A 73 -0.07 6.92 7.80
C GLY A 73 0.30 6.64 6.34
N PHE A 74 0.18 5.39 5.88
CA PHE A 74 0.47 5.03 4.48
C PHE A 74 -0.34 5.87 3.48
N ARG A 75 -1.62 6.08 3.76
CA ARG A 75 -2.49 6.86 2.89
C ARG A 75 -2.12 8.35 2.89
N ALA A 76 -1.77 8.91 4.04
CA ALA A 76 -1.28 10.29 4.13
C ALA A 76 0.04 10.46 3.39
N THR A 77 0.98 9.52 3.56
CA THR A 77 2.27 9.50 2.87
C THR A 77 2.08 9.39 1.35
N ALA A 78 1.23 8.48 0.87
CA ALA A 78 0.94 8.34 -0.56
C ALA A 78 0.36 9.63 -1.15
N ARG A 79 -0.61 10.25 -0.48
CA ARG A 79 -1.19 11.54 -0.88
C ARG A 79 -0.12 12.61 -1.07
N THR A 80 0.82 12.73 -0.14
CA THR A 80 1.90 13.72 -0.19
C THR A 80 2.90 13.39 -1.29
N LEU A 81 3.43 12.17 -1.31
CA LEU A 81 4.49 11.77 -2.25
C LEU A 81 4.03 11.75 -3.71
N VAL A 82 2.80 11.34 -3.99
CA VAL A 82 2.25 11.39 -5.35
C VAL A 82 2.21 12.83 -5.88
N ARG A 83 1.91 13.80 -5.02
CA ARG A 83 1.93 15.21 -5.40
C ARG A 83 3.35 15.76 -5.56
N GLU A 84 4.22 15.49 -4.58
CA GLU A 84 5.56 16.09 -4.53
C GLU A 84 6.55 15.45 -5.50
N ARG A 85 6.47 14.12 -5.70
CA ARG A 85 7.43 13.36 -6.51
C ARG A 85 6.95 13.10 -7.92
N LEU A 86 5.64 12.91 -8.10
CA LEU A 86 5.06 12.62 -9.42
C LEU A 86 4.37 13.84 -10.04
N GLY A 87 4.30 14.98 -9.33
CA GLY A 87 3.71 16.21 -9.84
C GLY A 87 2.22 16.10 -10.17
N CYS A 88 1.53 15.11 -9.59
CA CYS A 88 0.11 14.87 -9.90
C CYS A 88 -0.78 15.96 -9.32
N ASP A 89 -1.81 16.34 -10.09
CA ASP A 89 -2.76 17.36 -9.68
C ASP A 89 -3.49 16.98 -8.38
N LYS A 90 -3.67 17.96 -7.50
CA LYS A 90 -4.36 17.78 -6.21
C LYS A 90 -5.74 17.19 -6.42
N GLU A 91 -6.50 17.68 -7.39
CA GLU A 91 -7.87 17.24 -7.67
C GLU A 91 -7.92 15.74 -8.04
N ILE A 92 -6.98 15.28 -8.86
CA ILE A 92 -6.86 13.87 -9.26
C ILE A 92 -6.57 12.99 -8.02
N VAL A 93 -5.66 13.44 -7.15
CA VAL A 93 -5.30 12.73 -5.91
C VAL A 93 -6.47 12.67 -4.93
N GLU A 94 -7.12 13.79 -4.64
CA GLU A 94 -8.26 13.83 -3.71
C GLU A 94 -9.43 12.98 -4.22
N ARG A 95 -9.72 13.06 -5.53
CA ARG A 95 -10.74 12.23 -6.16
C ARG A 95 -10.39 10.76 -6.06
N HIS A 96 -9.12 10.39 -6.21
CA HIS A 96 -8.70 9.00 -6.02
C HIS A 96 -8.91 8.50 -4.59
N LEU A 97 -8.71 9.39 -3.62
CA LEU A 97 -8.93 9.14 -2.21
C LEU A 97 -10.42 9.19 -1.80
N ALA A 98 -11.37 9.47 -2.69
CA ALA A 98 -12.79 9.66 -2.31
C ALA A 98 -12.97 10.79 -1.27
N HIS A 99 -12.04 11.74 -1.21
CA HIS A 99 -12.31 13.00 -0.56
C HIS A 99 -13.15 13.78 -1.56
N GLY A 100 -14.45 13.92 -1.28
CA GLY A 100 -15.31 14.78 -2.08
C GLY A 100 -14.66 16.16 -2.17
N SER A 101 -14.78 16.83 -3.30
CA SER A 101 -14.27 18.20 -3.44
C SER A 101 -14.86 19.05 -2.31
N ASP A 102 -14.00 19.57 -1.44
CA ASP A 102 -14.36 20.49 -0.34
C ASP A 102 -14.82 21.87 -0.88
N GLU A 103 -15.05 22.00 -2.18
CA GLU A 103 -15.52 23.23 -2.80
C GLU A 103 -17.04 23.24 -2.86
N GLU A 104 -17.60 24.04 -1.95
CA GLU A 104 -19.00 24.48 -1.85
C GLU A 104 -19.51 25.24 -3.10
N TRP A 105 -18.81 25.16 -4.24
CA TRP A 105 -19.10 25.88 -5.50
C TRP A 105 -18.96 25.03 -6.79
N GLY A 106 -19.15 23.70 -6.74
CA GLY A 106 -19.01 22.82 -7.91
C GLY A 106 -20.30 22.25 -8.51
N ASN A 107 -21.46 22.86 -8.28
CA ASN A 107 -22.79 22.25 -8.46
C ASN A 107 -23.31 22.10 -9.92
N ALA A 108 -22.46 22.01 -10.94
CA ALA A 108 -22.93 21.75 -12.32
C ALA A 108 -21.91 21.16 -13.30
N TYR A 109 -20.60 21.37 -13.08
CA TYR A 109 -19.58 21.09 -14.10
C TYR A 109 -18.62 19.93 -13.80
N ASP A 110 -18.59 19.42 -12.56
CA ASP A 110 -17.55 18.50 -12.14
C ASP A 110 -17.94 17.01 -12.29
N ARG A 111 -18.44 16.66 -13.47
CA ARG A 111 -18.75 15.26 -13.85
C ARG A 111 -17.51 14.45 -14.25
N ALA A 112 -16.35 15.08 -14.36
CA ALA A 112 -15.14 14.43 -14.85
C ALA A 112 -14.57 13.49 -13.78
N GLN A 113 -14.80 12.18 -13.88
CA GLN A 113 -14.21 11.22 -12.92
C GLN A 113 -12.67 11.10 -13.02
N PHE A 114 -12.06 11.76 -14.01
CA PHE A 114 -10.63 11.73 -14.31
C PHE A 114 -10.04 10.31 -14.34
N ILE A 115 -10.81 9.34 -14.86
CA ILE A 115 -10.44 7.92 -14.76
C ILE A 115 -9.11 7.64 -15.46
N GLU A 116 -8.89 8.22 -16.64
CA GLU A 116 -7.63 8.05 -17.38
C GLU A 116 -6.44 8.61 -16.59
N GLN A 117 -6.56 9.82 -16.06
CA GLN A 117 -5.51 10.46 -15.27
C GLN A 117 -5.27 9.72 -13.95
N ARG A 118 -6.33 9.26 -13.28
CA ARG A 118 -6.23 8.46 -12.05
C ARG A 118 -5.63 7.08 -12.32
N THR A 119 -5.87 6.50 -13.50
CA THR A 119 -5.24 5.24 -13.92
C THR A 119 -3.76 5.43 -14.14
N LYS A 120 -3.37 6.49 -14.88
CA LYS A 120 -1.97 6.87 -15.07
C LYS A 120 -1.27 7.12 -13.73
N MET A 121 -1.87 7.92 -12.86
CA MET A 121 -1.35 8.22 -11.52
C MET A 121 -1.16 6.95 -10.68
N ALA A 122 -2.15 6.06 -10.65
CA ALA A 122 -2.06 4.81 -9.89
C ALA A 122 -0.91 3.92 -10.41
N GLN A 123 -0.70 3.88 -11.73
CA GLN A 123 0.40 3.14 -12.34
C GLN A 123 1.76 3.78 -12.03
N GLU A 124 1.92 5.08 -12.23
CA GLU A 124 3.17 5.80 -11.93
C GLU A 124 3.55 5.71 -10.46
N TRP A 125 2.57 5.74 -9.56
CA TRP A 125 2.80 5.51 -8.13
C TRP A 125 3.35 4.11 -7.86
N ALA A 126 2.77 3.08 -8.46
CA ALA A 126 3.25 1.71 -8.27
C ALA A 126 4.64 1.51 -8.88
N ASP A 127 4.90 2.07 -10.07
CA ASP A 127 6.21 2.02 -10.72
C ASP A 127 7.29 2.78 -9.91
N TYR A 128 6.91 3.86 -9.22
CA TYR A 128 7.79 4.57 -8.29
C TYR A 128 8.13 3.71 -7.06
N LEU A 129 7.14 3.03 -6.46
CA LEU A 129 7.39 2.13 -5.33
C LEU A 129 8.29 0.96 -5.71
N ASP A 130 8.12 0.37 -6.88
CA ASP A 130 8.99 -0.71 -7.37
C ASP A 130 10.43 -0.21 -7.54
N ARG A 131 10.62 1.00 -8.08
CA ARG A 131 11.95 1.63 -8.18
C ARG A 131 12.59 1.81 -6.80
N LEU A 132 11.84 2.29 -5.81
CA LEU A 132 12.32 2.41 -4.43
C LEU A 132 12.72 1.06 -3.85
N ALA A 133 11.95 0.00 -4.10
CA ALA A 133 12.22 -1.34 -3.59
C ALA A 133 13.54 -1.92 -4.13
N ILE A 134 13.93 -1.57 -5.35
CA ILE A 134 15.22 -1.97 -5.95
C ILE A 134 16.34 -0.92 -5.78
N GLY A 135 16.12 0.10 -4.93
CA GLY A 135 17.13 1.10 -4.60
C GLY A 135 17.37 2.17 -5.67
N LEU A 136 16.48 2.31 -6.66
CA LEU A 136 16.55 3.35 -7.68
C LEU A 136 15.76 4.58 -7.22
N VAL A 137 16.46 5.69 -6.97
CA VAL A 137 15.86 7.01 -6.72
C VAL A 137 16.50 8.02 -7.66
N ASP A 138 15.68 8.89 -8.25
CA ASP A 138 16.08 9.91 -9.23
C ASP A 138 17.34 10.67 -8.78
N GLY A 139 18.50 10.34 -9.37
CA GLY A 139 19.75 11.10 -9.30
C GLY A 139 20.62 10.97 -8.04
N ALA A 140 20.20 10.25 -6.99
CA ALA A 140 21.03 10.03 -5.81
C ALA A 140 20.93 8.56 -5.34
N SER A 141 22.01 7.82 -5.58
CA SER A 141 22.25 6.51 -4.98
C SER A 141 22.03 6.60 -3.46
N ILE A 142 21.31 5.64 -2.89
CA ILE A 142 21.00 5.62 -1.45
C ILE A 142 22.28 5.30 -0.68
N ASP A 143 23.04 6.32 -0.31
CA ASP A 143 24.21 6.22 0.58
C ASP A 143 23.83 6.04 2.07
N ALA A 144 22.56 5.69 2.35
CA ALA A 144 22.01 5.56 3.71
C ALA A 144 21.83 4.11 4.19
N ALA A 145 22.09 3.09 3.35
CA ALA A 145 22.06 1.68 3.77
C ALA A 145 23.26 1.28 4.68
N ARG A 146 24.17 2.21 5.01
CA ARG A 146 25.37 1.98 5.84
C ARG A 146 25.17 2.04 7.36
N ARG A 147 23.93 2.06 7.89
CA ARG A 147 23.68 1.98 9.34
C ARG A 147 22.60 0.95 9.70
N ALA A 148 22.85 -0.31 9.39
CA ALA A 148 22.38 -1.42 10.21
C ALA A 148 23.46 -2.52 10.19
N PRO A 149 23.87 -3.06 11.35
CA PRO A 149 24.92 -4.06 11.42
C PRO A 149 24.46 -5.35 10.74
N SER A 150 25.29 -5.86 9.85
CA SER A 150 25.13 -7.14 9.16
C SER A 150 24.99 -8.29 10.16
N LEU A 151 23.85 -8.98 10.16
CA LEU A 151 23.80 -10.36 10.64
C LEU A 151 24.46 -11.24 9.57
N VAL A 152 25.77 -11.44 9.73
CA VAL A 152 26.49 -12.53 9.08
C VAL A 152 25.98 -13.82 9.69
N ALA A 153 25.28 -14.62 8.89
CA ALA A 153 25.08 -16.03 9.17
C ALA A 153 26.43 -16.74 8.96
N THR A 154 27.15 -17.00 10.04
CA THR A 154 28.30 -17.90 10.03
C THR A 154 27.78 -19.34 10.00
N ILE A 155 27.81 -19.97 8.84
CA ILE A 155 27.78 -21.44 8.74
C ILE A 155 29.24 -21.87 8.79
N SER A 156 29.69 -22.36 9.95
CA SER A 156 30.97 -23.04 10.08
C SER A 156 30.81 -24.48 9.62
N ASP A 157 31.38 -24.79 8.46
CA ASP A 157 31.73 -26.13 8.02
C ASP A 157 33.13 -26.44 8.55
N GLU A 158 33.25 -27.32 9.55
CA GLU A 158 34.53 -27.93 9.93
C GLU A 158 34.42 -29.44 9.76
N GLY A 159 34.81 -29.91 8.57
CA GLY A 159 35.26 -31.27 8.37
C GLY A 159 36.61 -31.47 9.03
N THR A 160 36.65 -32.24 10.11
CA THR A 160 37.89 -32.83 10.63
C THR A 160 37.96 -34.31 10.23
N SER A 161 38.87 -34.56 9.31
CA SER A 161 39.45 -35.86 8.99
C SER A 161 40.30 -36.32 10.18
N GLU A 162 39.87 -37.36 10.89
CA GLU A 162 40.77 -38.16 11.72
C GLU A 162 41.05 -39.50 11.05
N SER A 163 42.33 -39.68 10.74
CA SER A 163 43.00 -40.91 10.35
C SER A 163 43.07 -41.87 11.54
N ILE A 164 42.52 -43.07 11.39
CA ILE A 164 42.91 -44.25 12.19
C ILE A 164 43.48 -45.29 11.22
N SER A 165 44.75 -45.65 11.44
CA SER A 165 45.40 -46.83 10.90
C SER A 165 45.95 -47.65 12.06
N ILE A 166 45.31 -48.79 12.32
CA ILE A 166 45.78 -50.17 12.58
C ILE A 166 44.60 -50.93 13.21
#